data_AF-A0A7W9PZ43-F1
#
_entry.id   AF-A0A7W9PZ43-F1
#
_cell.length_a   1.000
_cell.length_b   1.000
_cell.length_c   1.000
_cell.angle_alpha   90.00
_cell.angle_beta   90.00
_cell.angle_gamma   90.00
#
_symmetry.space_group_name_H-M   'P 1'
#
loop_
_entity.id
_entity.type
_entity.pdbx_description
1 polymer ?
#
loop_
_entity_poly.entity_id
_entity_poly.type
_entity_poly.pdbx_seq_one_letter_code
_entity_poly.pdbx_strand_id
1 'polypeptide(L)' 'MSSIENQAPETGTARVKRGMAEQLKGGVIMDVVTPEQAKIAEDAGA' A
#
# COMPACT_ATOMS: atom_id res chain seq x y z
N MET A 1 33.87 3.65 -16.19
CA MET A 1 32.83 2.66 -16.54
C MET A 1 32.40 2.00 -15.23
N SER A 2 31.58 2.67 -14.42
CA SER A 2 31.09 2.11 -13.15
C SER A 2 29.99 1.11 -13.47
N SER A 3 30.23 -0.15 -13.11
CA SER A 3 29.27 -1.25 -13.24
C SER A 3 27.94 -0.87 -12.59
N ILE A 4 26.88 -0.77 -13.40
CA ILE A 4 25.51 -0.73 -12.92
C ILE A 4 25.18 -2.19 -12.57
N GLU A 5 25.51 -2.60 -11.34
CA GLU A 5 25.02 -3.88 -10.83
C GLU A 5 23.51 -3.76 -10.64
N ASN A 6 22.78 -4.65 -11.31
CA ASN A 6 21.32 -4.76 -11.21
C ASN A 6 20.97 -5.27 -9.82
N GLN A 7 20.86 -4.36 -8.84
CA GLN A 7 20.42 -4.70 -7.49
C GLN A 7 18.96 -5.15 -7.56
N ALA A 8 18.72 -6.41 -7.21
CA ALA A 8 17.37 -6.91 -7.00
C ALA A 8 16.69 -6.05 -5.91
N PRO A 9 15.40 -5.72 -6.05
CA PRO A 9 14.71 -4.90 -5.07
C PRO A 9 14.73 -5.58 -3.71
N GLU A 10 15.27 -4.89 -2.70
CA GLU A 10 15.21 -5.35 -1.32
C GLU A 10 13.76 -5.27 -0.81
N THR A 11 13.27 -6.32 -0.13
CA THR A 11 11.92 -6.33 0.44
C THR A 11 11.95 -6.06 1.95
N GLY A 12 10.98 -5.29 2.43
CA GLY A 12 10.85 -4.99 3.86
C GLY A 12 10.65 -6.24 4.73
N THR A 13 11.12 -6.17 5.97
CA THR A 13 10.99 -7.27 6.94
C THR A 13 9.53 -7.54 7.31
N ALA A 14 9.24 -8.73 7.84
CA ALA A 14 7.90 -9.08 8.30
C ALA A 14 7.36 -8.13 9.38
N ARG A 15 8.24 -7.57 10.22
CA ARG A 15 7.86 -6.58 11.24
C ARG A 15 7.29 -5.32 10.60
N VAL A 16 7.93 -4.82 9.54
CA VAL A 16 7.48 -3.62 8.82
C VAL A 16 6.13 -3.87 8.13
N LYS A 17 5.99 -5.02 7.45
CA LYS A 17 4.73 -5.38 6.78
C LYS A 17 3.55 -5.49 7.75
N ARG A 18 3.78 -6.09 8.92
CA ARG A 18 2.76 -6.13 9.98
C ARG A 18 2.45 -4.73 10.49
N GLY A 19 3.45 -3.90 10.77
CA GLY A 19 3.25 -2.52 11.22
C GLY A 19 2.40 -1.70 10.26
N MET A 20 2.56 -1.87 8.95
CA MET A 20 1.71 -1.24 7.94
C MET A 20 0.26 -1.71 8.03
N ALA A 21 0.01 -3.02 8.20
CA ALA A 21 -1.35 -3.55 8.36
C ALA A 21 -2.03 -3.07 9.66
N GLU A 22 -1.26 -2.89 10.73
CA GLU A 22 -1.75 -2.36 12.01
C GLU A 22 -2.29 -0.93 11.90
N GLN A 23 -1.73 -0.10 10.99
CA GLN A 23 -2.19 1.27 10.76
C GLN A 23 -3.59 1.34 10.15
N LEU A 24 -4.04 0.28 9.47
CA LEU A 24 -5.37 0.19 8.85
C LEU A 24 -6.45 -0.35 9.81
N LYS A 25 -6.08 -0.69 11.06
CA LYS A 25 -7.05 -1.20 12.04
C LYS A 25 -8.10 -0.15 12.39
N GLY A 26 -9.37 -0.57 12.38
CA GLY A 26 -10.50 0.30 12.69
C GLY A 26 -11.05 1.09 11.49
N GLY A 27 -10.37 1.03 10.34
CA GLY A 27 -10.89 1.54 9.07
C GLY A 27 -11.81 0.54 8.34
N VAL A 28 -12.37 0.97 7.21
CA VAL A 28 -13.19 0.15 6.31
C VAL A 28 -12.48 0.04 4.98
N ILE A 29 -12.33 -1.17 4.43
CA ILE A 29 -11.76 -1.35 3.08
C ILE A 29 -12.93 -1.53 2.11
N MET A 30 -12.98 -0.70 1.07
CA MET A 30 -14.03 -0.72 0.04
C MET A 30 -13.47 -1.19 -1.31
N ASP A 31 -14.11 -2.19 -1.92
CA ASP A 31 -13.82 -2.61 -3.29
C ASP A 31 -14.38 -1.59 -4.29
N VAL A 32 -13.55 -1.13 -5.23
CA VAL A 32 -13.93 -0.16 -6.27
C VAL A 32 -13.42 -0.61 -7.63
N VAL A 33 -14.16 -0.31 -8.69
CA VAL A 33 -13.82 -0.70 -10.07
C VAL A 33 -13.70 0.48 -11.03
N THR A 34 -13.92 1.70 -10.54
CA THR A 34 -13.70 2.93 -11.31
C THR A 34 -12.99 4.00 -10.48
N PRO A 35 -12.25 4.93 -11.12
CA PRO A 35 -11.63 6.06 -10.40
C PRO A 35 -12.64 6.96 -9.68
N GLU A 36 -13.85 7.09 -10.22
CA GLU A 36 -14.91 7.90 -9.60
C GLU A 36 -15.40 7.26 -8.29
N GLN A 37 -15.55 5.94 -8.26
CA GLN A 37 -15.89 5.20 -7.04
C GLN A 37 -14.79 5.32 -5.98
N ALA A 38 -13.50 5.31 -6.38
CA ALA A 38 -12.39 5.48 -5.46
C ALA A 38 -12.45 6.82 -4.71
N LYS A 39 -12.81 7.91 -5.40
CA LYS A 39 -12.99 9.24 -4.76
C LYS A 39 -14.14 9.22 -3.75
N ILE A 40 -15.27 8.63 -4.13
CA ILE A 40 -16.44 8.52 -3.23
C ILE A 40 -16.11 7.68 -1.99
N ALA A 41 -15.31 6.61 -2.16
CA ALA A 41 -14.87 5.76 -1.06
C ALA A 41 -13.94 6.51 -0.09
N GLU A 42 -12.95 7.24 -0.61
CA GLU A 42 -12.03 8.08 0.18
C GLU A 42 -12.81 9.17 0.95
N ASP A 43 -13.73 9.88 0.29
CA ASP A 43 -14.58 10.91 0.91
C ASP A 43 -15.50 10.33 2.01
N ALA A 44 -15.92 9.07 1.88
CA ALA A 44 -16.72 8.36 2.88
C ALA A 44 -15.89 7.84 4.06
N GLY A 45 -14.57 7.95 4.01
CA GLY A 45 -13.64 7.50 5.06
C GLY A 45 -13.29 6.01 4.99
N ALA A 46 -13.39 5.40 3.80
CA ALA A 46 -12.75 4.12 3.50
C ALA A 46 -11.23 4.29 3.31
#